data_AF-A0A226EZU2-F1
#
_entry.id   AF-A0A226EZU2-F1
#
_cell.length_a   1.000
_cell.length_b   1.000
_cell.length_c   1.000
_cell.angle_alpha   90.00
_cell.angle_beta   90.00
_cell.angle_gamma   90.00
#
_symmetry.space_group_name_H-M   'P 1'
#
loop_
_entity.id
_entity.type
_entity.pdbx_description
1 polymer ?
#
loop_
_entity_poly.entity_id
_entity_poly.type
_entity_poly.pdbx_seq_one_letter_code
_entity_poly.pdbx_strand_id
1 'polypeptide(L)'
;MASTDLMHRIVALQQFDGSFNLDPTVCAAISVNHTVVSQRAQQRGWDSKAFAVTLVLAFLKEKLASLQDDWELIADKSRIWLMQNAAHKADEMFDEAVKIVA
;
A
#
# COMPACT_ATOMS: atom_id res chain seq x y z
N MET A 1 -11.45 15.38 6.39
CA MET A 1 -12.01 14.25 5.61
C MET A 1 -12.29 13.14 6.60
N ALA A 2 -13.45 12.49 6.56
CA ALA A 2 -13.72 11.40 7.49
C ALA A 2 -12.83 10.19 7.13
N SER A 3 -12.33 9.45 8.13
CA SER A 3 -11.47 8.28 7.91
C SER A 3 -12.13 7.21 7.02
N THR A 4 -13.46 7.12 7.06
CA THR A 4 -14.26 6.23 6.21
C THR A 4 -14.23 6.61 4.73
N ASP A 5 -14.29 7.92 4.40
CA ASP A 5 -14.22 8.38 2.99
C ASP A 5 -12.85 8.05 2.38
N LEU A 6 -11.80 8.21 3.20
CA LEU A 6 -10.43 7.89 2.82
C LEU A 6 -10.26 6.39 2.58
N MET A 7 -10.79 5.55 3.47
CA MET A 7 -10.80 4.11 3.29
C MET A 7 -11.51 3.71 1.98
N HIS A 8 -12.73 4.19 1.74
CA HIS A 8 -13.47 3.89 0.50
C HIS A 8 -12.70 4.30 -0.76
N ARG A 9 -12.01 5.45 -0.72
CA ARG A 9 -11.14 5.88 -1.82
C ARG A 9 -9.99 4.89 -2.04
N ILE A 10 -9.32 4.42 -0.99
CA ILE A 10 -8.25 3.42 -1.11
C ILE A 10 -8.80 2.13 -1.70
N VAL A 11 -9.94 1.62 -1.20
CA VAL A 11 -10.57 0.40 -1.72
C VAL A 11 -10.89 0.51 -3.21
N ALA A 12 -11.37 1.67 -3.67
CA ALA A 12 -11.70 1.90 -5.08
C ALA A 12 -10.47 1.87 -6.03
N LEU A 13 -9.25 2.00 -5.49
CA LEU A 13 -8.01 1.94 -6.27
C LEU A 13 -7.45 0.51 -6.38
N GLN A 14 -7.96 -0.43 -5.59
CA GLN A 14 -7.52 -1.82 -5.63
C GLN A 14 -7.89 -2.46 -6.97
N GLN A 15 -6.92 -3.11 -7.59
CA GLN A 15 -7.13 -3.89 -8.80
C GLN A 15 -7.88 -5.20 -8.49
N PHE A 16 -8.46 -5.83 -9.53
CA PHE A 16 -9.19 -7.08 -9.35
C PHE A 16 -8.36 -8.22 -8.75
N ASP A 17 -7.04 -8.22 -8.92
CA ASP A 17 -6.13 -9.22 -8.35
C ASP A 17 -5.73 -8.91 -6.88
N GLY A 18 -6.16 -7.77 -6.33
CA GLY A 18 -5.78 -7.32 -4.99
C GLY A 18 -4.59 -6.35 -4.95
N SER A 19 -3.99 -6.06 -6.10
CA SER A 19 -2.82 -5.19 -6.18
C SER A 19 -3.15 -3.69 -6.27
N PHE A 20 -2.13 -2.85 -6.20
CA PHE A 20 -2.20 -1.41 -6.45
C PHE A 20 -1.11 -1.01 -7.45
N ASN A 21 -1.42 -0.04 -8.31
CA ASN A 21 -0.41 0.54 -9.19
C ASN A 21 0.36 1.63 -8.46
N LEU A 22 1.67 1.70 -8.67
CA LEU A 22 2.48 2.80 -8.15
C LEU A 22 2.32 4.04 -9.04
N ASP A 23 1.23 4.75 -8.82
CA ASP A 23 0.88 5.95 -9.57
C ASP A 23 0.56 7.14 -8.63
N PRO A 24 0.45 8.36 -9.18
CA PRO A 24 0.11 9.53 -8.38
C PRO A 24 -1.23 9.44 -7.64
N THR A 25 -2.18 8.64 -8.13
CA THR A 25 -3.52 8.51 -7.54
C THR A 25 -3.45 7.72 -6.23
N VAL A 26 -2.80 6.57 -6.24
CA VAL A 26 -2.56 5.77 -5.01
C VAL A 26 -1.70 6.56 -4.04
N CYS A 27 -0.63 7.20 -4.51
CA CYS A 27 0.25 7.98 -3.66
C CYS A 27 -0.48 9.16 -3.00
N ALA A 28 -1.33 9.88 -3.74
CA ALA A 28 -2.15 10.95 -3.19
C ALA A 28 -3.17 10.45 -2.17
N ALA A 29 -3.76 9.27 -2.38
CA ALA A 29 -4.71 8.68 -1.42
C ALA A 29 -4.03 8.42 -0.06
N ILE A 30 -2.79 7.95 -0.04
CA ILE A 30 -2.03 7.68 1.20
C ILE A 30 -1.12 8.83 1.62
N SER A 31 -1.25 10.01 1.00
CA SER A 31 -0.47 11.22 1.29
C SER A 31 1.05 11.08 1.17
N VAL A 32 1.55 10.28 0.22
CA VAL A 32 2.98 10.12 -0.06
C VAL A 32 3.35 10.74 -1.41
N ASN A 33 4.63 11.13 -1.56
CA ASN A 33 5.13 11.70 -2.82
C ASN A 33 5.50 10.59 -3.81
N HIS A 34 4.80 10.54 -4.95
CA HIS A 34 5.00 9.53 -6.00
C HIS A 34 6.44 9.45 -6.52
N THR A 35 7.08 10.60 -6.76
CA THR A 35 8.47 10.64 -7.25
C THR A 35 9.44 10.03 -6.24
N VAL A 36 9.28 10.35 -4.96
CA VAL A 36 10.15 9.84 -3.88
C VAL A 36 10.00 8.32 -3.76
N VAL A 37 8.78 7.81 -3.69
CA VAL A 37 8.56 6.36 -3.53
C VAL A 37 8.95 5.56 -4.78
N SER A 38 8.77 6.12 -5.98
CA SER A 38 9.21 5.51 -7.24
C SER A 38 10.73 5.42 -7.31
N GLN A 39 11.43 6.49 -6.95
CA GLN A 39 12.88 6.50 -6.89
C GLN A 39 13.40 5.50 -5.84
N ARG A 40 12.71 5.39 -4.69
CA ARG A 40 13.06 4.43 -3.63
C ARG A 40 12.95 2.98 -4.11
N ALA A 41 11.84 2.63 -4.76
CA ALA A 41 11.64 1.31 -5.35
C ALA A 41 12.75 0.99 -6.37
N GLN A 42 13.05 1.93 -7.27
CA GLN A 42 14.10 1.78 -8.27
C GLN A 42 15.48 1.56 -7.64
N GLN A 43 15.87 2.34 -6.64
CA GLN A 43 17.15 2.21 -5.94
C GLN A 43 17.32 0.86 -5.24
N ARG A 44 16.22 0.29 -4.76
CA ARG A 44 16.21 -1.01 -4.08
C ARG A 44 16.02 -2.20 -5.03
N GLY A 45 15.76 -1.94 -6.32
CA GLY A 45 15.42 -2.99 -7.29
C GLY A 45 14.11 -3.70 -6.97
N TRP A 46 13.17 -3.00 -6.32
CA TRP A 46 11.86 -3.56 -5.98
C TRP A 46 10.86 -3.41 -7.12
N ASP A 47 9.96 -4.37 -7.24
CA ASP A 47 8.80 -4.24 -8.13
C ASP A 47 7.89 -3.11 -7.63
N SER A 48 7.59 -2.16 -8.52
CA SER A 48 6.80 -0.98 -8.17
C SER A 48 5.39 -1.35 -7.68
N LYS A 49 4.79 -2.40 -8.26
CA LYS A 49 3.43 -2.83 -7.90
C LYS A 49 3.42 -3.47 -6.50
N ALA A 50 4.40 -4.32 -6.20
CA ALA A 50 4.63 -4.86 -4.87
C ALA A 50 4.90 -3.78 -3.82
N PHE A 51 5.68 -2.76 -4.18
CA PHE A 51 5.94 -1.65 -3.26
C PHE A 51 4.69 -0.80 -3.02
N ALA A 52 3.88 -0.54 -4.05
CA ALA A 52 2.58 0.14 -3.90
C ALA A 52 1.63 -0.61 -2.97
N VAL A 53 1.50 -1.93 -3.14
CA VAL A 53 0.71 -2.79 -2.24
C VAL A 53 1.19 -2.67 -0.81
N THR A 54 2.51 -2.69 -0.61
CA THR A 54 3.10 -2.63 0.72
C THR A 54 2.89 -1.26 1.39
N LEU A 55 3.01 -0.17 0.63
CA LEU A 55 2.71 1.19 1.09
C LEU A 55 1.26 1.32 1.55
N VAL A 56 0.30 0.79 0.79
CA VAL A 56 -1.12 0.83 1.16
C VAL A 56 -1.38 0.00 2.42
N LEU A 57 -0.83 -1.21 2.51
CA LEU A 57 -0.99 -2.06 3.69
C LEU A 57 -0.41 -1.43 4.96
N ALA A 58 0.75 -0.79 4.86
CA ALA A 58 1.34 -0.03 5.96
C ALA A 58 0.45 1.16 6.35
N PHE A 59 -0.07 1.91 5.37
CA PHE A 59 -0.95 3.05 5.62
C PHE A 59 -2.24 2.64 6.34
N LEU A 60 -2.91 1.57 5.89
CA LEU A 60 -4.13 1.05 6.53
C LEU A 60 -3.87 0.71 8.00
N LYS A 61 -2.75 0.02 8.27
CA LYS A 61 -2.35 -0.37 9.62
C LYS A 61 -2.02 0.82 10.51
N GLU A 62 -1.28 1.81 10.01
CA GLU A 62 -0.78 2.93 10.84
C GLU A 62 -1.80 4.07 10.98
N LYS A 63 -2.58 4.36 9.93
CA LYS A 63 -3.46 5.55 9.89
C LYS A 63 -4.94 5.22 10.02
N LEU A 64 -5.35 4.00 9.68
CA LEU A 64 -6.74 3.58 9.73
C LEU A 64 -6.96 2.39 10.67
N ALA A 65 -6.07 2.18 11.66
CA ALA A 65 -6.19 1.11 12.65
C ALA A 65 -7.57 1.01 13.31
N SER A 66 -8.22 2.14 13.57
CA SER A 66 -9.56 2.19 14.19
C SER A 66 -10.69 1.64 13.30
N LEU A 67 -10.43 1.45 12.00
CA LEU A 67 -11.37 0.92 11.01
C LEU A 67 -10.93 -0.47 10.51
N GLN A 68 -10.13 -1.22 11.27
CA GLN A 68 -9.58 -2.51 10.84
C GLN A 68 -10.66 -3.45 10.30
N ASP A 69 -11.76 -3.60 11.02
CA ASP A 69 -12.87 -4.47 10.62
C ASP A 69 -13.43 -4.12 9.24
N ASP A 70 -13.33 -2.85 8.83
CA ASP A 70 -13.86 -2.36 7.54
C ASP A 70 -12.87 -2.61 6.37
N TRP A 71 -11.55 -2.57 6.61
CA TRP A 71 -10.55 -2.72 5.55
C TRP A 71 -9.81 -4.06 5.55
N GLU A 72 -9.96 -4.91 6.58
CA GLU A 72 -9.19 -6.15 6.73
C GLU A 72 -9.36 -7.10 5.55
N LEU A 73 -10.59 -7.30 5.06
CA LEU A 73 -10.85 -8.15 3.90
C LEU A 73 -10.15 -7.66 2.63
N ILE A 74 -10.05 -6.33 2.47
CA ILE A 74 -9.37 -5.70 1.34
C ILE A 74 -7.86 -5.86 1.48
N ALA A 75 -7.34 -5.71 2.70
CA ALA A 75 -5.93 -5.94 3.01
C ALA A 75 -5.54 -7.41 2.80
N ASP A 76 -6.37 -8.38 3.16
CA ASP A 76 -6.08 -9.80 3.00
C ASP A 76 -5.84 -10.20 1.54
N LYS A 77 -6.66 -9.71 0.63
CA LYS A 77 -6.46 -9.92 -0.80
C LYS A 77 -5.11 -9.36 -1.28
N SER A 78 -4.76 -8.18 -0.78
CA SER A 78 -3.48 -7.52 -1.11
C SER A 78 -2.29 -8.26 -0.51
N ARG A 79 -2.42 -8.81 0.72
CA ARG A 79 -1.41 -9.64 1.37
C ARG A 79 -1.19 -10.94 0.60
N ILE A 80 -2.26 -11.63 0.19
CA ILE A 80 -2.19 -12.84 -0.64
C ILE A 80 -1.46 -12.53 -1.95
N TRP A 81 -1.84 -11.44 -2.62
CA TRP A 81 -1.18 -11.03 -3.86
C TRP A 81 0.32 -10.76 -3.64
N LEU A 82 0.70 -10.05 -2.57
CA LEU A 82 2.09 -9.75 -2.25
C LEU A 82 2.89 -11.03 -1.95
N MET A 83 2.33 -11.98 -1.21
CA MET A 83 2.97 -13.26 -0.93
C MET A 83 3.21 -14.08 -2.20
N GLN A 84 2.27 -14.05 -3.15
CA GLN A 84 2.41 -14.78 -4.41
C GLN A 84 3.44 -14.17 -5.36
N ASN A 85 3.65 -12.85 -5.32
CA ASN A 85 4.44 -12.13 -6.32
C ASN A 85 5.79 -11.60 -5.78
N ALA A 86 5.91 -11.34 -4.47
CA ALA A 86 7.05 -10.65 -3.89
C ALA A 86 7.39 -11.04 -2.43
N ALA A 87 7.00 -12.25 -1.98
CA ALA A 87 7.25 -12.70 -0.59
C ALA A 87 8.69 -12.51 -0.11
N HIS A 88 9.68 -12.80 -0.97
CA HIS A 88 11.11 -12.71 -0.66
C HIS A 88 11.61 -11.28 -0.34
N LYS A 89 10.80 -10.24 -0.62
CA LYS A 89 11.11 -8.84 -0.33
C LYS A 89 10.02 -8.14 0.48
N ALA A 90 8.96 -8.84 0.87
CA ALA A 90 7.80 -8.25 1.54
C ALA A 90 8.21 -7.58 2.87
N ASP A 91 9.00 -8.25 3.70
CA ASP A 91 9.43 -7.71 5.00
C ASP A 91 10.28 -6.44 4.84
N GLU A 92 11.25 -6.46 3.92
CA GLU A 92 12.09 -5.28 3.61
C GLU A 92 11.25 -4.10 3.09
N MET A 93 10.24 -4.38 2.25
CA MET A 93 9.33 -3.37 1.74
C MET A 93 8.43 -2.81 2.86
N PHE A 94 7.98 -3.65 3.80
CA PHE A 94 7.12 -3.23 4.91
C PHE A 94 7.87 -2.33 5.88
N ASP A 95 9.10 -2.69 6.26
CA ASP A 95 9.95 -1.88 7.13
C ASP A 95 10.19 -0.49 6.54
N GLU A 96 10.31 -0.40 5.21
CA GLU A 96 10.47 0.87 4.52
C GLU A 96 9.15 1.63 4.39
N ALA A 97 8.06 0.93 4.05
CA ALA A 97 6.74 1.54 3.92
C ALA A 97 6.27 2.17 5.23
N VAL A 98 6.47 1.50 6.37
CA VAL A 98 6.14 2.06 7.70
C VAL A 98 6.86 3.39 7.94
N LYS A 99 8.14 3.52 7.56
CA LYS A 99 8.90 4.78 7.73
C LYS A 99 8.38 5.91 6.84
N ILE A 100 7.79 5.57 5.70
CA ILE A 100 7.26 6.55 4.74
C ILE A 100 5.87 7.03 5.18
N VAL A 101 5.05 6.14 5.73
CA VAL A 101 3.65 6.44 6.08
C VAL A 101 3.46 6.85 7.54
N ALA A 102 4.42 6.57 8.44
CA ALA A 102 4.40 7.02 9.83
C ALA A 102 4.42 8.54 9.95
#